data_AF-A0A4Q6BFR8-F1
#
_entry.id   AF-A0A4Q6BFR8-F1
#
_cell.length_a   1.000
_cell.length_b   1.000
_cell.length_c   1.000
_cell.angle_alpha   90.00
_cell.angle_beta   90.00
_cell.angle_gamma   90.00
#
_symmetry.space_group_name_H-M   'P 1'
#
loop_
_entity.id
_entity.type
_entity.pdbx_description
1 polymer ?
#
loop_
_entity_poly.entity_id
_entity_poly.type
_entity_poly.pdbx_seq_one_letter_code
_entity_poly.pdbx_strand_id
1 'polypeptide(L)'
;MAIPDEVSSYFYAQAGVEMPNRVHLTDIFISMLGLDYQESDWAAPEVDGRDFGLPENYILVHIGASEAKKTLPPFKWARILKNFFDSNLDTPVVMIGSANERNLGEAIEAGVSRGKVINLIGQTHLREIFHLLKGAQLLVGCDSAPMHMASLTNTPCFNISFDAVNFWETGPKATLSYVYKAAFPEDVMSEEVGLGIHQILQGAAPDGVIERTSGLTSYKLPEEDTQELFTWNLIQALYLGADFPMTDNLQFCQAIEKISDVNQLAKDHIRQIPDKGLAVMGPLIERSDDIMKAVARLVPSVLPLIKWYLTEKLRIAPDTREIVAQRTVEVHEKLQRILSVYML
;
A
#
# COMPACT_ATOMS: atom_id res chain seq x y z
N MET A 1 7.27 22.39 -13.25
CA MET A 1 8.11 21.17 -13.19
C MET A 1 7.33 20.11 -13.94
N ALA A 2 7.90 19.52 -15.00
CA ALA A 2 7.24 18.45 -15.76
C ALA A 2 7.72 17.10 -15.24
N ILE A 3 6.79 16.15 -15.08
CA ILE A 3 7.13 14.79 -14.65
C ILE A 3 7.82 14.07 -15.84
N PRO A 4 9.05 13.59 -15.68
CA PRO A 4 9.91 13.28 -16.82
C PRO A 4 9.61 11.93 -17.50
N ASP A 5 9.19 10.91 -16.75
CA ASP A 5 9.06 9.53 -17.23
C ASP A 5 7.74 8.85 -16.79
N GLU A 6 7.47 7.67 -17.34
CA GLU A 6 6.23 6.91 -17.08
C GLU A 6 6.14 6.36 -15.66
N VAL A 7 7.26 5.95 -15.06
CA VAL A 7 7.29 5.40 -13.69
C VAL A 7 7.05 6.52 -12.67
N SER A 8 7.66 7.69 -12.87
CA SER A 8 7.38 8.89 -12.09
C SER A 8 5.92 9.33 -12.22
N SER A 9 5.35 9.24 -13.42
CA SER A 9 3.93 9.51 -13.68
C SER A 9 3.03 8.51 -12.96
N TYR A 10 3.35 7.23 -13.00
CA TYR A 10 2.64 6.16 -12.30
C TYR A 10 2.61 6.42 -10.79
N PHE A 11 3.78 6.66 -10.18
CA PHE A 11 3.89 6.94 -8.76
C PHE A 11 3.06 8.18 -8.36
N TYR A 12 3.22 9.28 -9.09
CA TYR A 12 2.49 10.51 -8.81
C TYR A 12 0.97 10.31 -8.89
N ALA A 13 0.51 9.55 -9.88
CA ALA A 13 -0.91 9.38 -10.15
C ALA A 13 -1.56 8.28 -9.28
N GLN A 14 -0.85 7.18 -9.01
CA GLN A 14 -1.44 5.95 -8.49
C GLN A 14 -0.93 5.54 -7.11
N ALA A 15 0.13 6.15 -6.56
CA ALA A 15 0.58 5.80 -5.22
C ALA A 15 -0.13 6.61 -4.12
N GLY A 16 -0.27 6.03 -2.93
CA GLY A 16 -0.81 6.64 -1.73
C GLY A 16 -1.91 5.84 -1.04
N VAL A 17 -2.44 6.42 0.05
CA VAL A 17 -3.59 5.86 0.79
C VAL A 17 -4.84 5.93 -0.07
N GLU A 18 -5.70 4.91 0.00
CA GLU A 18 -6.91 4.73 -0.83
C GLU A 18 -6.64 4.59 -2.34
N MET A 19 -5.38 4.43 -2.74
CA MET A 19 -5.03 4.25 -4.14
C MET A 19 -4.88 2.78 -4.52
N PRO A 20 -5.26 2.36 -5.74
CA PRO A 20 -5.22 0.96 -6.15
C PRO A 20 -3.83 0.52 -6.64
N ASN A 21 -2.76 1.23 -6.28
CA ASN A 21 -1.41 0.77 -6.56
C ASN A 21 -1.13 -0.52 -5.79
N ARG A 22 -0.64 -1.53 -6.51
CA ARG A 22 -0.30 -2.85 -5.95
C ARG A 22 1.19 -3.18 -6.00
N VAL A 23 2.03 -2.21 -6.40
CA VAL A 23 3.49 -2.35 -6.50
C VAL A 23 4.13 -1.67 -5.29
N HIS A 24 5.09 -2.36 -4.67
CA HIS A 24 5.81 -1.85 -3.52
C HIS A 24 6.60 -0.58 -3.88
N LEU A 25 6.62 0.42 -3.00
CA LEU A 25 7.28 1.72 -3.29
C LEU A 25 8.76 1.57 -3.58
N THR A 26 9.44 0.68 -2.86
CA THR A 26 10.83 0.30 -3.17
C THR A 26 11.02 -0.07 -4.63
N ASP A 27 10.16 -0.93 -5.18
CA ASP A 27 10.31 -1.45 -6.54
C ASP A 27 10.05 -0.35 -7.56
N ILE A 28 9.08 0.53 -7.28
CA ILE A 28 8.82 1.73 -8.06
C ILE A 28 10.05 2.64 -8.06
N PHE A 29 10.64 2.94 -6.90
CA PHE A 29 11.80 3.83 -6.82
C PHE A 29 13.06 3.23 -7.47
N ILE A 30 13.26 1.92 -7.34
CA ILE A 30 14.33 1.22 -8.05
C ILE A 30 14.15 1.36 -9.57
N SER A 31 12.93 1.17 -10.06
CA SER A 31 12.58 1.34 -11.47
C SER A 31 12.78 2.78 -11.96
N MET A 32 12.39 3.79 -11.16
CA MET A 32 12.65 5.21 -11.48
C MET A 32 14.16 5.52 -11.59
N LEU A 33 14.99 4.86 -10.80
CA LEU A 33 16.44 5.02 -10.84
C LEU A 33 17.08 4.24 -12.01
N GLY A 34 16.30 3.45 -12.75
CA GLY A 34 16.81 2.58 -13.81
C GLY A 34 17.75 1.49 -13.28
N LEU A 35 17.51 1.05 -12.04
CA LEU A 35 18.28 0.02 -11.38
C LEU A 35 17.53 -1.31 -11.43
N ASP A 36 18.28 -2.39 -11.52
CA ASP A 36 17.79 -3.74 -11.26
C ASP A 36 18.37 -4.21 -9.91
N TYR A 37 17.62 -5.04 -9.19
CA TYR A 37 18.10 -5.68 -7.98
C TYR A 37 17.69 -7.15 -7.94
N GLN A 38 18.51 -7.97 -7.29
CA GLN A 38 18.18 -9.34 -6.94
C GLN A 38 17.71 -9.40 -5.48
N GLU A 39 16.90 -10.40 -5.10
CA GLU A 39 16.45 -10.54 -3.71
C GLU A 39 17.62 -10.56 -2.71
N SER A 40 18.81 -11.02 -3.11
CA SER A 40 20.02 -10.99 -2.30
C SER A 40 20.57 -9.60 -2.00
N ASP A 41 20.25 -8.60 -2.82
CA ASP A 41 20.64 -7.19 -2.57
C ASP A 41 19.82 -6.61 -1.39
N TRP A 42 18.70 -7.25 -1.06
CA TRP A 42 17.82 -6.86 0.04
C TRP A 42 18.28 -7.46 1.38
N ALA A 43 19.52 -7.17 1.77
CA ALA A 43 20.16 -7.73 2.95
C ALA A 43 20.32 -6.73 4.09
N ALA A 44 20.19 -7.21 5.33
CA ALA A 44 20.43 -6.43 6.53
C ALA A 44 21.91 -6.05 6.63
N PRO A 45 22.22 -4.85 7.15
CA PRO A 45 23.61 -4.45 7.36
C PRO A 45 24.30 -5.41 8.34
N GLU A 46 25.61 -5.59 8.17
CA GLU A 46 26.44 -6.23 9.19
C GLU A 46 26.54 -5.29 10.39
N VAL A 47 25.88 -5.66 11.48
CA VAL A 47 25.86 -4.92 12.74
C VAL A 47 26.12 -5.87 13.88
N ASP A 48 26.95 -5.45 14.83
CA ASP A 48 27.16 -6.19 16.08
C ASP A 48 25.83 -6.27 16.85
N GLY A 49 25.47 -7.49 17.24
CA GLY A 49 24.32 -7.76 18.10
C GLY A 49 24.72 -7.76 19.57
N ARG A 50 23.77 -7.42 20.44
CA ARG A 50 23.83 -7.78 21.86
C ARG A 50 23.16 -9.13 22.03
N ASP A 51 23.80 -10.04 22.77
CA ASP A 51 23.14 -11.25 23.24
C ASP A 51 22.19 -10.91 24.39
N PHE A 52 20.90 -11.17 24.19
CA PHE A 52 19.84 -10.96 25.17
C PHE A 52 19.50 -12.25 25.96
N GLY A 53 20.24 -13.34 25.76
CA GLY A 53 19.97 -14.63 26.40
C GLY A 53 18.63 -15.23 25.98
N LEU A 54 18.23 -14.99 24.72
CA LEU A 54 16.95 -15.43 24.19
C LEU A 54 16.94 -16.95 23.89
N PRO A 55 15.77 -17.59 23.97
CA PRO A 55 15.61 -18.97 23.51
C PRO A 55 15.92 -19.09 22.01
N GLU A 56 16.27 -20.30 21.54
CA GLU A 56 16.60 -20.54 20.13
C GLU A 56 15.44 -20.23 19.18
N ASN A 57 14.20 -20.47 19.61
CA ASN A 57 12.99 -20.20 18.84
C ASN A 57 12.10 -19.25 19.63
N TYR A 58 11.64 -18.18 19.00
CA TYR A 58 10.64 -17.25 19.55
C TYR A 58 9.91 -16.53 18.43
N ILE A 59 8.75 -15.97 18.76
CA ILE A 59 8.12 -14.92 17.96
C ILE A 59 8.47 -13.55 18.51
N LEU A 60 8.74 -12.60 17.62
CA LEU A 60 8.99 -11.22 17.96
C LEU A 60 7.68 -10.45 17.78
N VAL A 61 7.29 -9.65 18.78
CA VAL A 61 6.07 -8.85 18.73
C VAL A 61 6.42 -7.39 18.92
N HIS A 62 6.15 -6.57 17.91
CA HIS A 62 6.25 -5.11 18.01
C HIS A 62 4.89 -4.52 18.37
N ILE A 63 4.76 -4.02 19.59
CA ILE A 63 3.47 -3.55 20.14
C ILE A 63 3.18 -2.07 19.84
N GLY A 64 4.17 -1.35 19.32
CA GLY A 64 4.15 0.09 19.13
C GLY A 64 3.79 0.55 17.72
N ALA A 65 3.42 1.82 17.60
CA ALA A 65 3.33 2.53 16.32
C ALA A 65 3.55 4.04 16.53
N SER A 66 3.89 4.75 15.45
CA SER A 66 4.11 6.22 15.49
C SER A 66 2.85 7.01 15.86
N GLU A 67 1.67 6.42 15.64
CA GLU A 67 0.37 7.01 15.94
C GLU A 67 -0.51 5.96 16.62
N ALA A 68 -1.27 6.34 17.64
CA ALA A 68 -2.10 5.40 18.41
C ALA A 68 -3.11 4.64 17.53
N LYS A 69 -3.65 5.27 16.48
CA LYS A 69 -4.57 4.64 15.51
C LYS A 69 -3.93 3.56 14.63
N LYS A 70 -2.60 3.44 14.65
CA LYS A 70 -1.83 2.45 13.88
C LYS A 70 -1.36 1.28 14.74
N THR A 71 -1.81 1.18 15.99
CA THR A 71 -1.52 0.03 16.85
C THR A 71 -2.78 -0.41 17.61
N LEU A 72 -2.69 -1.57 18.26
CA LEU A 72 -3.74 -2.12 19.10
C LEU A 72 -3.58 -1.66 20.56
N PRO A 73 -4.70 -1.48 21.28
CA PRO A 73 -4.64 -1.23 22.73
C PRO A 73 -4.10 -2.46 23.48
N PRO A 74 -3.54 -2.29 24.70
CA PRO A 74 -2.91 -3.36 25.48
C PRO A 74 -3.79 -4.60 25.64
N PHE A 75 -5.08 -4.40 25.92
CA PHE A 75 -5.99 -5.50 26.17
C PHE A 75 -6.22 -6.36 24.91
N LYS A 76 -6.12 -5.79 23.71
CA LYS A 76 -6.21 -6.56 22.46
C LYS A 76 -4.93 -7.36 22.22
N TRP A 77 -3.76 -6.75 22.43
CA TRP A 77 -2.49 -7.48 22.39
C TRP A 77 -2.47 -8.65 23.39
N ALA A 78 -2.86 -8.42 24.65
CA ALA A 78 -2.95 -9.48 25.65
C ALA A 78 -3.90 -10.61 25.24
N ARG A 79 -5.05 -10.28 24.62
CA ARG A 79 -5.99 -11.29 24.09
C ARG A 79 -5.39 -12.08 22.93
N ILE A 80 -4.69 -11.42 22.00
CA ILE A 80 -3.99 -12.10 20.90
C ILE A 80 -2.98 -13.10 21.45
N LEU A 81 -2.12 -12.66 22.38
CA LEU A 81 -1.12 -13.52 23.00
C LEU A 81 -1.76 -14.66 23.79
N LYS A 82 -2.85 -14.40 24.51
CA LYS A 82 -3.63 -15.46 25.19
C LYS A 82 -4.13 -16.51 24.19
N ASN A 83 -4.79 -16.10 23.10
CA ASN A 83 -5.31 -17.02 22.10
C ASN A 83 -4.20 -17.82 21.40
N PHE A 84 -3.06 -17.17 21.15
CA PHE A 84 -1.86 -17.85 20.66
C PHE A 84 -1.37 -18.91 21.64
N PHE A 85 -1.17 -18.56 22.92
CA PHE A 85 -0.68 -19.49 23.94
C PHE A 85 -1.67 -20.62 24.26
N ASP A 86 -2.99 -20.38 24.11
CA ASP A 86 -4.00 -21.43 24.24
C ASP A 86 -3.83 -22.53 23.17
N SER A 87 -3.18 -22.22 22.04
CA SER A 87 -2.89 -23.15 20.93
C SER A 87 -1.41 -23.56 20.81
N ASN A 88 -0.49 -22.83 21.45
CA ASN A 88 0.96 -23.07 21.39
C ASN A 88 1.68 -22.54 22.64
N LEU A 89 1.88 -23.39 23.65
CA LEU A 89 2.52 -23.00 24.91
C LEU A 89 4.06 -22.97 24.85
N ASP A 90 4.66 -23.65 23.88
CA ASP A 90 6.10 -23.92 23.87
C ASP A 90 6.92 -22.80 23.23
N THR A 91 6.29 -21.94 22.42
CA THR A 91 6.99 -20.88 21.68
C THR A 91 6.97 -19.57 22.48
N PRO A 92 8.13 -19.07 22.96
CA PRO A 92 8.20 -17.82 23.70
C PRO A 92 7.90 -16.60 22.82
N VAL A 93 7.35 -15.56 23.46
CA VAL A 93 7.06 -14.27 22.85
C VAL A 93 8.08 -13.25 23.35
N VAL A 94 8.78 -12.57 22.46
CA VAL A 94 9.66 -11.45 22.79
C VAL A 94 8.97 -10.16 22.36
N MET A 95 8.67 -9.26 23.30
CA MET A 95 8.07 -7.97 23.00
C MET A 95 9.13 -6.89 22.83
N ILE A 96 9.01 -6.09 21.76
CA ILE A 96 9.84 -4.92 21.50
C ILE A 96 9.00 -3.66 21.29
N GLY A 97 9.62 -2.52 21.56
CA GLY A 97 9.02 -1.20 21.46
C GLY A 97 9.97 -0.13 22.01
N SER A 98 9.58 1.11 21.85
CA SER A 98 10.27 2.28 22.40
C SER A 98 10.17 2.35 23.93
N ALA A 99 11.04 3.14 24.55
CA ALA A 99 11.01 3.36 26.00
C ALA A 99 9.71 4.02 26.51
N ASN A 100 9.00 4.74 25.65
CA ASN A 100 7.73 5.38 25.99
C ASN A 100 6.55 4.38 26.05
N GLU A 101 6.76 3.14 25.61
CA GLU A 101 5.75 2.09 25.56
C GLU A 101 5.91 1.06 26.69
N ARG A 102 6.79 1.30 27.67
CA ARG A 102 7.00 0.37 28.80
C ARG A 102 5.72 0.05 29.56
N ASN A 103 4.93 1.07 29.90
CA ASN A 103 3.65 0.88 30.59
C ASN A 103 2.65 0.07 29.74
N LEU A 104 2.71 0.19 28.41
CA LEU A 104 1.90 -0.59 27.47
C LEU A 104 2.30 -2.07 27.56
N GLY A 105 3.60 -2.35 27.52
CA GLY A 105 4.18 -3.68 27.66
C GLY A 105 3.85 -4.36 28.97
N GLU A 106 4.02 -3.65 30.09
CA GLU A 106 3.67 -4.15 31.43
C GLU A 106 2.19 -4.52 31.54
N ALA A 107 1.30 -3.70 30.96
CA ALA A 107 -0.13 -3.99 30.93
C ALA A 107 -0.49 -5.23 30.07
N ILE A 108 0.24 -5.44 28.96
CA ILE A 108 0.09 -6.63 28.12
C ILE A 108 0.56 -7.87 28.89
N GLU A 109 1.75 -7.81 29.48
CA GLU A 109 2.37 -8.89 30.25
C GLU A 109 1.48 -9.32 31.43
N ALA A 110 0.93 -8.35 32.17
CA ALA A 110 -0.02 -8.61 33.27
C ALA A 110 -1.35 -9.24 32.79
N GLY A 111 -1.72 -9.04 31.53
CA GLY A 111 -2.94 -9.59 30.93
C GLY A 111 -2.78 -11.01 30.37
N VAL A 112 -1.55 -11.54 30.32
CA VAL A 112 -1.24 -12.87 29.79
C VAL A 112 -1.02 -13.83 30.96
N SER A 113 -1.90 -14.81 31.12
CA SER A 113 -1.88 -15.72 32.28
C SER A 113 -1.03 -16.99 32.08
N ARG A 114 -0.59 -17.27 30.85
CA ARG A 114 0.14 -18.48 30.45
C ARG A 114 1.14 -18.16 29.34
N GLY A 115 2.11 -19.05 29.15
CA GLY A 115 3.18 -18.87 28.17
C GLY A 115 4.35 -18.06 28.71
N LYS A 116 5.42 -17.97 27.91
CA LYS A 116 6.63 -17.23 28.26
C LYS A 116 6.69 -15.94 27.46
N VAL A 117 6.53 -14.80 28.13
CA VAL A 117 6.70 -13.47 27.55
C VAL A 117 8.02 -12.89 28.06
N ILE A 118 8.86 -12.39 27.15
CA ILE A 118 10.13 -11.70 27.45
C ILE A 118 9.96 -10.26 27.00
N ASN A 119 9.94 -9.34 27.95
CA ASN A 119 9.70 -7.93 27.70
C ASN A 119 11.02 -7.17 27.52
N LEU A 120 11.34 -6.78 26.27
CA LEU A 120 12.52 -5.97 25.91
C LEU A 120 12.16 -4.53 25.54
N ILE A 121 10.96 -4.07 25.86
CA ILE A 121 10.48 -2.74 25.48
C ILE A 121 11.33 -1.65 26.13
N GLY A 122 11.86 -0.76 25.31
CA GLY A 122 12.78 0.30 25.76
C GLY A 122 14.13 -0.21 26.25
N GLN A 123 14.50 -1.45 25.91
CA GLN A 123 15.78 -2.09 26.28
C GLN A 123 16.66 -2.43 25.05
N THR A 124 16.19 -2.09 23.84
CA THR A 124 16.87 -2.36 22.57
C THR A 124 17.20 -1.07 21.82
N HIS A 125 18.29 -1.08 21.06
CA HIS A 125 18.62 -0.07 20.07
C HIS A 125 18.27 -0.55 18.64
N LEU A 126 18.13 0.39 17.70
CA LEU A 126 17.73 0.08 16.32
C LEU A 126 18.62 -1.00 15.66
N ARG A 127 19.94 -0.94 15.86
CA ARG A 127 20.87 -1.94 15.30
C ARG A 127 20.64 -3.33 15.87
N GLU A 128 20.28 -3.43 17.15
CA GLU A 128 20.04 -4.70 17.84
C GLU A 128 18.75 -5.38 17.36
N ILE A 129 17.80 -4.62 16.80
CA ILE A 129 16.55 -5.19 16.24
C ILE A 129 16.86 -6.13 15.05
N PHE A 130 17.88 -5.87 14.23
CA PHE A 130 18.27 -6.80 13.17
C PHE A 130 18.70 -8.17 13.72
N HIS A 131 19.38 -8.18 14.88
CA HIS A 131 19.76 -9.43 15.54
C HIS A 131 18.53 -10.17 16.07
N LEU A 132 17.59 -9.45 16.68
CA LEU A 132 16.32 -10.01 17.15
C LEU A 132 15.45 -10.56 16.00
N LEU A 133 15.46 -9.91 14.83
CA LEU A 133 14.72 -10.39 13.67
C LEU A 133 15.35 -11.66 13.09
N LYS A 134 16.68 -11.71 12.95
CA LYS A 134 17.40 -12.90 12.44
C LYS A 134 17.16 -14.15 13.29
N GLY A 135 16.96 -14.01 14.60
CA GLY A 135 16.64 -15.12 15.51
C GLY A 135 15.15 -15.44 15.63
N ALA A 136 14.26 -14.59 15.13
CA ALA A 136 12.82 -14.78 15.26
C ALA A 136 12.28 -15.72 14.18
N GLN A 137 11.33 -16.57 14.54
CA GLN A 137 10.59 -17.40 13.58
C GLN A 137 9.52 -16.59 12.82
N LEU A 138 9.00 -15.55 13.48
CA LEU A 138 7.93 -14.70 12.97
C LEU A 138 7.99 -13.34 13.69
N LEU A 139 7.85 -12.26 12.93
CA LEU A 139 7.53 -10.93 13.46
C LEU A 139 6.01 -10.71 13.37
N VAL A 140 5.38 -10.35 14.49
CA VAL A 140 3.98 -9.93 14.53
C VAL A 140 3.92 -8.45 14.92
N GLY A 141 3.14 -7.66 14.21
CA GLY A 141 3.05 -6.24 14.51
C GLY A 141 2.18 -5.47 13.52
N CYS A 142 1.91 -4.22 13.85
CA CYS A 142 1.31 -3.29 12.90
C CYS A 142 2.38 -2.67 11.98
N ASP A 143 1.96 -1.86 11.01
CA ASP A 143 2.87 -1.16 10.09
C ASP A 143 3.81 -0.19 10.83
N SER A 144 5.09 -0.54 10.89
CA SER A 144 6.10 0.09 11.76
C SER A 144 7.53 -0.28 11.32
N ALA A 145 8.53 0.44 11.85
CA ALA A 145 9.93 0.25 11.44
C ALA A 145 10.42 -1.21 11.50
N PRO A 146 10.17 -2.01 12.57
CA PRO A 146 10.56 -3.43 12.58
C PRO A 146 9.96 -4.25 11.45
N MET A 147 8.74 -3.93 11.00
CA MET A 147 8.08 -4.62 9.89
C MET A 147 8.84 -4.46 8.57
N HIS A 148 9.32 -3.25 8.29
CA HIS A 148 10.15 -3.00 7.10
C HIS A 148 11.55 -3.62 7.27
N MET A 149 12.14 -3.56 8.47
CA MET A 149 13.46 -4.15 8.76
C MET A 149 13.45 -5.68 8.59
N ALA A 150 12.34 -6.34 8.89
CA ALA A 150 12.17 -7.77 8.70
C ALA A 150 12.36 -8.18 7.23
N SER A 151 12.03 -7.29 6.30
CA SER A 151 12.28 -7.52 4.86
C SER A 151 13.77 -7.72 4.57
N LEU A 152 14.67 -6.98 5.23
CA LEU A 152 16.12 -7.08 5.03
C LEU A 152 16.75 -8.32 5.68
N THR A 153 16.06 -8.90 6.67
CA THR A 153 16.50 -10.13 7.35
C THR A 153 15.79 -11.36 6.82
N ASN A 154 14.85 -11.16 5.89
CA ASN A 154 13.91 -12.15 5.39
C ASN A 154 13.17 -12.91 6.51
N THR A 155 12.90 -12.24 7.63
CA THR A 155 12.13 -12.79 8.74
C THR A 155 10.64 -12.79 8.37
N PRO A 156 9.94 -13.93 8.38
CA PRO A 156 8.50 -13.98 8.11
C PRO A 156 7.72 -12.99 8.96
N CYS A 157 6.68 -12.38 8.40
CA CYS A 157 5.90 -11.36 9.07
C CYS A 157 4.40 -11.67 9.07
N PHE A 158 3.74 -11.40 10.18
CA PHE A 158 2.29 -11.26 10.24
C PHE A 158 1.94 -9.81 10.56
N ASN A 159 1.62 -9.07 9.51
CA ASN A 159 1.34 -7.64 9.57
C ASN A 159 -0.15 -7.37 9.79
N ILE A 160 -0.48 -6.70 10.89
CA ILE A 160 -1.83 -6.21 11.16
C ILE A 160 -1.93 -4.82 10.53
N SER A 161 -2.63 -4.72 9.40
CA SER A 161 -2.73 -3.51 8.59
C SER A 161 -4.10 -2.86 8.71
N PHE A 162 -4.12 -1.53 8.78
CA PHE A 162 -5.33 -0.72 8.85
C PHE A 162 -5.56 0.08 7.57
N ASP A 163 -6.78 0.52 7.29
CA ASP A 163 -7.10 1.32 6.08
C ASP A 163 -6.31 2.65 6.00
N ALA A 164 -5.83 3.15 7.15
CA ALA A 164 -4.97 4.32 7.22
C ALA A 164 -3.56 4.11 6.62
N VAL A 165 -3.21 2.89 6.23
CA VAL A 165 -1.94 2.54 5.58
C VAL A 165 -2.22 1.72 4.32
N ASN A 166 -1.42 1.93 3.28
CA ASN A 166 -1.49 1.13 2.07
C ASN A 166 -0.44 0.01 2.15
N PHE A 167 -0.81 -1.15 2.70
CA PHE A 167 0.16 -2.25 2.83
C PHE A 167 0.68 -2.76 1.49
N TRP A 168 -0.05 -2.56 0.39
CA TRP A 168 0.45 -2.90 -0.95
C TRP A 168 1.75 -2.16 -1.28
N GLU A 169 1.90 -0.96 -0.73
CA GLU A 169 3.02 -0.04 -0.95
C GLU A 169 4.16 -0.21 0.04
N THR A 170 3.85 -0.51 1.31
CA THR A 170 4.81 -0.43 2.42
C THR A 170 4.91 -1.68 3.26
N GLY A 171 4.03 -2.67 3.08
CA GLY A 171 4.04 -3.87 3.91
C GLY A 171 5.31 -4.71 3.71
N PRO A 172 5.55 -5.72 4.56
CA PRO A 172 6.78 -6.51 4.55
C PRO A 172 7.00 -7.29 3.24
N LYS A 173 8.22 -7.19 2.68
CA LYS A 173 8.65 -7.97 1.51
C LYS A 173 9.24 -9.34 1.86
N ALA A 174 9.43 -9.65 3.15
CA ALA A 174 9.98 -10.93 3.58
C ALA A 174 9.14 -12.11 3.06
N THR A 175 9.79 -13.22 2.70
CA THR A 175 9.10 -14.46 2.30
C THR A 175 8.21 -14.98 3.42
N LEU A 176 7.12 -15.66 3.06
CA LEU A 176 6.14 -16.21 4.01
C LEU A 176 5.52 -15.14 4.91
N SER A 177 5.33 -13.93 4.36
CA SER A 177 4.64 -12.84 5.06
C SER A 177 3.18 -12.75 4.67
N TYR A 178 2.36 -12.39 5.65
CA TYR A 178 0.91 -12.30 5.54
C TYR A 178 0.42 -10.98 6.13
N VAL A 179 -0.67 -10.46 5.57
CA VAL A 179 -1.35 -9.25 6.03
C VAL A 179 -2.75 -9.59 6.52
N TYR A 180 -3.00 -9.30 7.80
CA TYR A 180 -4.34 -9.24 8.37
C TYR A 180 -4.88 -7.82 8.17
N LYS A 181 -5.85 -7.65 7.28
CA LYS A 181 -6.46 -6.35 6.97
C LYS A 181 -7.67 -6.11 7.88
N ALA A 182 -7.73 -4.94 8.50
CA ALA A 182 -8.88 -4.45 9.26
C ALA A 182 -9.11 -2.96 8.96
N ALA A 183 -10.33 -2.44 9.06
CA ALA A 183 -10.54 -1.01 8.84
C ALA A 183 -9.94 -0.19 9.99
N PHE A 184 -10.27 -0.56 11.24
CA PHE A 184 -9.80 0.09 12.46
C PHE A 184 -9.22 -0.90 13.48
N PRO A 185 -8.42 -0.43 14.46
CA PRO A 185 -7.94 -1.26 15.56
C PRO A 185 -9.06 -2.01 16.30
N GLU A 186 -10.25 -1.43 16.40
CA GLU A 186 -11.43 -2.01 17.05
C GLU A 186 -11.99 -3.22 16.31
N ASP A 187 -11.78 -3.32 15.00
CA ASP A 187 -12.31 -4.41 14.16
C ASP A 187 -11.46 -5.68 14.23
N VAL A 188 -10.22 -5.59 14.75
CA VAL A 188 -9.32 -6.74 14.83
C VAL A 188 -9.85 -7.81 15.77
N MET A 189 -10.06 -9.01 15.24
CA MET A 189 -10.48 -10.19 15.99
C MET A 189 -9.24 -10.87 16.59
N SER A 190 -9.05 -10.71 17.90
CA SER A 190 -7.88 -11.24 18.61
C SER A 190 -7.73 -12.76 18.51
N GLU A 191 -8.82 -13.49 18.27
CA GLU A 191 -8.82 -14.94 18.08
C GLU A 191 -8.22 -15.33 16.73
N GLU A 192 -8.68 -14.69 15.65
CA GLU A 192 -8.16 -14.92 14.29
C GLU A 192 -6.66 -14.62 14.20
N VAL A 193 -6.22 -13.51 14.79
CA VAL A 193 -4.78 -13.17 14.82
C VAL A 193 -4.00 -14.20 15.64
N GLY A 194 -4.49 -14.58 16.83
CA GLY A 194 -3.81 -15.57 17.67
C GLY A 194 -3.66 -16.94 17.00
N LEU A 195 -4.73 -17.42 16.35
CA LEU A 195 -4.73 -18.66 15.58
C LEU A 195 -3.86 -18.55 14.32
N GLY A 196 -3.90 -17.41 13.64
CA GLY A 196 -3.07 -17.15 12.45
C GLY A 196 -1.58 -17.21 12.77
N ILE A 197 -1.15 -16.66 13.91
CA ILE A 197 0.25 -16.81 14.38
C ILE A 197 0.61 -18.30 14.50
N HIS A 198 -0.26 -19.11 15.11
CA HIS A 198 -0.02 -20.54 15.25
C HIS A 198 0.05 -21.25 13.89
N GLN A 199 -0.88 -20.97 12.97
CA GLN A 199 -0.90 -21.55 11.62
C GLN A 199 0.38 -21.24 10.84
N ILE A 200 0.85 -19.98 10.88
CA ILE A 200 2.09 -19.57 10.21
C ILE A 200 3.29 -20.34 10.76
N LEU A 201 3.40 -20.50 12.08
CA LEU A 201 4.48 -21.29 12.69
C LEU A 201 4.43 -22.78 12.32
N GLN A 202 3.25 -23.31 11.97
CA GLN A 202 3.08 -24.65 11.43
C GLN A 202 3.29 -24.74 9.90
N GLY A 203 3.68 -23.63 9.26
CA GLY A 203 3.92 -23.57 7.81
C GLY A 203 2.65 -23.47 6.96
N ALA A 204 1.52 -23.07 7.56
CA ALA A 204 0.25 -22.88 6.85
C ALA A 204 -0.11 -21.38 6.76
N ALA A 205 -0.68 -20.98 5.63
CA ALA A 205 -1.29 -19.66 5.47
C ALA A 205 -2.57 -19.59 6.33
N PRO A 206 -2.77 -18.53 7.14
CA PRO A 206 -4.03 -18.31 7.83
C PRO A 206 -5.20 -18.12 6.88
N ASP A 207 -6.41 -18.36 7.36
CA ASP A 207 -7.62 -18.06 6.59
C ASP A 207 -7.90 -16.55 6.55
N GLY A 208 -8.36 -16.04 5.42
CA GLY A 208 -8.80 -14.64 5.28
C GLY A 208 -7.68 -13.58 5.31
N VAL A 209 -6.40 -14.00 5.27
CA VAL A 209 -5.26 -13.07 5.20
C VAL A 209 -4.72 -12.94 3.78
N ILE A 210 -3.99 -11.86 3.53
CA ILE A 210 -3.41 -11.54 2.23
C ILE A 210 -1.94 -11.98 2.22
N GLU A 211 -1.58 -12.87 1.28
CA GLU A 211 -0.23 -13.46 1.20
C GLU A 211 0.70 -12.65 0.29
N ARG A 212 1.96 -12.45 0.72
CA ARG A 212 3.02 -11.81 -0.10
C ARG A 212 3.33 -12.64 -1.35
N THR A 213 3.61 -11.99 -2.48
CA THR A 213 4.07 -12.68 -3.71
C THR A 213 5.47 -12.29 -4.14
N SER A 214 6.10 -13.15 -4.94
CA SER A 214 7.44 -12.93 -5.52
C SER A 214 7.41 -12.23 -6.89
N GLY A 215 6.33 -11.52 -7.23
CA GLY A 215 6.15 -10.86 -8.53
C GLY A 215 6.10 -9.32 -8.45
N LEU A 216 5.63 -8.70 -9.54
CA LEU A 216 5.44 -7.25 -9.63
C LEU A 216 4.48 -6.72 -8.55
N THR A 217 3.41 -7.46 -8.27
CA THR A 217 2.46 -7.11 -7.22
C THR A 217 2.97 -7.57 -5.86
N SER A 218 2.88 -6.73 -4.83
CA SER A 218 3.40 -7.04 -3.49
C SER A 218 2.67 -8.25 -2.85
N TYR A 219 1.36 -8.38 -3.07
CA TYR A 219 0.54 -9.43 -2.45
C TYR A 219 -0.51 -10.01 -3.41
N LYS A 220 -1.01 -11.21 -3.09
CA LYS A 220 -2.11 -11.86 -3.81
C LYS A 220 -3.38 -11.06 -3.58
N LEU A 221 -4.14 -10.82 -4.65
CA LEU A 221 -5.49 -10.29 -4.50
C LEU A 221 -6.43 -11.46 -4.21
N PRO A 222 -7.32 -11.36 -3.21
CA PRO A 222 -8.41 -12.31 -3.09
C PRO A 222 -9.26 -12.31 -4.37
N GLU A 223 -9.56 -13.48 -4.95
CA GLU A 223 -10.30 -13.59 -6.23
C GLU A 223 -11.71 -12.98 -6.18
N GLU A 224 -12.26 -12.82 -4.98
CA GLU A 224 -13.61 -12.30 -4.74
C GLU A 224 -13.70 -10.76 -4.85
N ASP A 225 -12.57 -10.03 -4.78
CA ASP A 225 -12.57 -8.56 -4.87
C ASP A 225 -12.57 -8.07 -6.33
N THR A 226 -13.73 -8.23 -6.97
CA THR A 226 -13.93 -7.88 -8.39
C THR A 226 -13.71 -6.40 -8.69
N GLN A 227 -13.93 -5.49 -7.74
CA GLN A 227 -13.74 -4.07 -7.93
C GLN A 227 -12.26 -3.67 -7.84
N GLU A 228 -11.53 -4.16 -6.84
CA GLU A 228 -10.08 -3.93 -6.73
C GLU A 228 -9.33 -4.60 -7.88
N LEU A 229 -9.81 -5.75 -8.37
CA LEU A 229 -9.28 -6.40 -9.56
C LEU A 229 -9.49 -5.54 -10.82
N PHE A 230 -10.69 -4.99 -11.00
CA PHE A 230 -10.98 -4.12 -12.14
C PHE A 230 -10.10 -2.86 -12.14
N THR A 231 -9.98 -2.17 -11.00
CA THR A 231 -9.17 -0.93 -10.91
C THR A 231 -7.68 -1.23 -11.11
N TRP A 232 -7.19 -2.35 -10.59
CA TRP A 232 -5.82 -2.78 -10.86
C TRP A 232 -5.59 -3.10 -12.33
N ASN A 233 -6.49 -3.86 -12.98
CA ASN A 233 -6.36 -4.16 -14.41
C ASN A 233 -6.42 -2.89 -15.27
N LEU A 234 -7.23 -1.90 -14.88
CA LEU A 234 -7.27 -0.60 -15.54
C LEU A 234 -5.92 0.13 -15.40
N ILE A 235 -5.29 0.08 -14.23
CA ILE A 235 -3.92 0.59 -14.04
C ILE A 235 -2.94 -0.13 -14.97
N GLN A 236 -2.99 -1.46 -15.05
CA GLN A 236 -2.11 -2.23 -15.93
C GLN A 236 -2.29 -1.83 -17.40
N ALA A 237 -3.52 -1.55 -17.84
CA ALA A 237 -3.78 -1.09 -19.20
C ALA A 237 -3.22 0.33 -19.45
N LEU A 238 -3.36 1.23 -18.47
CA LEU A 238 -2.90 2.62 -18.56
C LEU A 238 -1.37 2.76 -18.59
N TYR A 239 -0.64 1.89 -17.90
CA TYR A 239 0.81 2.07 -17.67
C TYR A 239 1.68 0.90 -18.13
N LEU A 240 1.15 -0.32 -18.20
CA LEU A 240 1.93 -1.54 -18.45
C LEU A 240 1.61 -2.20 -19.80
N GLY A 241 0.80 -1.55 -20.64
CA GLY A 241 0.44 -2.04 -21.97
C GLY A 241 -0.48 -3.27 -21.96
N ALA A 242 -1.18 -3.53 -20.86
CA ALA A 242 -2.20 -4.57 -20.80
C ALA A 242 -3.47 -4.15 -21.58
N ASP A 243 -4.35 -5.11 -21.85
CA ASP A 243 -5.67 -4.82 -22.42
C ASP A 243 -6.56 -4.11 -21.39
N PHE A 244 -7.37 -3.17 -21.86
CA PHE A 244 -8.36 -2.49 -21.02
C PHE A 244 -9.40 -3.48 -20.50
N PRO A 245 -9.64 -3.55 -19.18
CA PRO A 245 -10.61 -4.51 -18.63
C PRO A 245 -12.03 -4.14 -19.05
N MET A 246 -12.83 -5.12 -19.45
CA MET A 246 -14.25 -4.94 -19.75
C MET A 246 -15.09 -4.89 -18.47
N THR A 247 -16.22 -4.19 -18.50
CA THR A 247 -17.15 -4.12 -17.37
C THR A 247 -18.58 -3.86 -17.83
N ASP A 248 -19.54 -4.50 -17.17
CA ASP A 248 -20.98 -4.27 -17.35
C ASP A 248 -21.53 -3.29 -16.30
N ASN A 249 -20.65 -2.65 -15.52
CA ASN A 249 -21.06 -1.71 -14.48
C ASN A 249 -21.63 -0.43 -15.12
N LEU A 250 -22.96 -0.30 -15.08
CA LEU A 250 -23.67 0.83 -15.67
C LEU A 250 -23.24 2.19 -15.12
N GLN A 251 -22.92 2.30 -13.82
CA GLN A 251 -22.45 3.56 -13.22
C GLN A 251 -21.09 3.97 -13.78
N PHE A 252 -20.19 3.00 -13.99
CA PHE A 252 -18.91 3.23 -14.65
C PHE A 252 -19.12 3.70 -16.08
N CYS A 253 -19.93 3.00 -16.88
CA CYS A 253 -20.19 3.38 -18.27
C CYS A 253 -20.83 4.78 -18.40
N GLN A 254 -21.80 5.11 -17.55
CA GLN A 254 -22.39 6.46 -17.50
C GLN A 254 -21.38 7.54 -17.09
N ALA A 255 -20.45 7.22 -16.18
CA ALA A 255 -19.37 8.12 -15.81
C ALA A 255 -18.42 8.36 -16.99
N ILE A 256 -18.07 7.32 -17.76
CA ILE A 256 -17.27 7.43 -18.99
C ILE A 256 -17.95 8.33 -20.01
N GLU A 257 -19.24 8.13 -20.30
CA GLU A 257 -20.01 8.99 -21.20
C GLU A 257 -19.96 10.46 -20.75
N LYS A 258 -20.17 10.70 -19.45
CA LYS A 258 -20.12 12.05 -18.89
C LYS A 258 -18.74 12.68 -19.02
N ILE A 259 -17.68 11.92 -18.76
CA ILE A 259 -16.29 12.38 -18.91
C ILE A 259 -16.00 12.67 -20.38
N SER A 260 -16.52 11.86 -21.31
CA SER A 260 -16.38 12.06 -22.76
C SER A 260 -17.01 13.38 -23.22
N ASP A 261 -18.23 13.70 -22.76
CA ASP A 261 -18.89 14.98 -23.04
C ASP A 261 -18.07 16.18 -22.54
N VAL A 262 -17.58 16.09 -21.31
CA VAL A 262 -16.76 17.14 -20.68
C VAL A 262 -15.41 17.27 -21.39
N ASN A 263 -14.81 16.15 -21.81
CA ASN A 263 -13.58 16.11 -22.59
C ASN A 263 -13.76 16.79 -23.96
N GLN A 264 -14.90 16.57 -24.61
CA GLN A 264 -15.23 17.22 -25.87
C GLN A 264 -15.36 18.75 -25.70
N LEU A 265 -16.07 19.19 -24.66
CA LEU A 265 -16.18 20.61 -24.33
C LEU A 265 -14.80 21.25 -24.05
N ALA A 266 -13.93 20.55 -23.32
CA ALA A 266 -12.58 21.02 -23.03
C ALA A 266 -11.74 21.19 -24.31
N LYS A 267 -11.79 20.22 -25.24
CA LYS A 267 -11.12 20.33 -26.56
C LYS A 267 -11.61 21.55 -27.33
N ASP A 268 -12.92 21.78 -27.36
CA ASP A 268 -13.51 22.91 -28.07
C ASP A 268 -13.14 24.25 -27.43
N HIS A 269 -12.97 24.28 -26.11
CA HIS A 269 -12.44 25.44 -25.41
C HIS A 269 -10.95 25.70 -25.73
N ILE A 270 -10.12 24.66 -25.79
CA ILE A 270 -8.69 24.79 -26.13
C ILE A 270 -8.52 25.33 -27.56
N ARG A 271 -9.33 24.85 -28.51
CA ARG A 271 -9.32 25.31 -29.91
C ARG A 271 -9.69 26.79 -30.07
N GLN A 272 -10.42 27.36 -29.11
CA GLN A 272 -10.80 28.78 -29.10
C GLN A 272 -9.76 29.69 -28.43
N ILE A 273 -8.68 29.15 -27.85
CA ILE A 273 -7.62 29.95 -27.23
C ILE A 273 -7.00 30.98 -28.20
N PRO A 274 -6.69 30.65 -29.48
CA PRO A 274 -6.13 31.62 -30.42
C PRO A 274 -7.02 32.85 -30.62
N ASP A 275 -8.34 32.67 -30.60
CA ASP A 275 -9.31 33.74 -30.87
C ASP A 275 -9.74 34.49 -29.60
N LYS A 276 -10.03 33.77 -28.51
CA LYS A 276 -10.61 34.33 -27.27
C LYS A 276 -9.57 34.60 -26.17
N GLY A 277 -8.37 34.08 -26.33
CA GLY A 277 -7.27 34.21 -25.38
C GLY A 277 -7.36 33.28 -24.16
N LEU A 278 -6.19 32.96 -23.60
CA LEU A 278 -6.05 32.07 -22.45
C LEU A 278 -6.74 32.59 -21.18
N ALA A 279 -6.79 33.91 -20.97
CA ALA A 279 -7.42 34.50 -19.79
C ALA A 279 -8.93 34.21 -19.71
N VAL A 280 -9.59 34.02 -20.86
CA VAL A 280 -11.02 33.68 -20.93
C VAL A 280 -11.21 32.17 -20.95
N MET A 281 -10.41 31.45 -21.73
CA MET A 281 -10.60 30.01 -21.92
C MET A 281 -10.01 29.15 -20.80
N GLY A 282 -8.94 29.59 -20.16
CA GLY A 282 -8.24 28.86 -19.08
C GLY A 282 -9.18 28.43 -17.95
N PRO A 283 -9.96 29.34 -17.33
CA PRO A 283 -10.90 28.99 -16.27
C PRO A 283 -11.97 27.97 -16.70
N LEU A 284 -12.37 27.96 -17.98
CA LEU A 284 -13.35 27.01 -18.49
C LEU A 284 -12.75 25.60 -18.68
N ILE A 285 -11.47 25.53 -19.03
CA ILE A 285 -10.71 24.27 -19.11
C ILE A 285 -10.49 23.71 -17.70
N GLU A 286 -10.08 24.55 -16.74
CA GLU A 286 -9.94 24.15 -15.33
C GLU A 286 -11.26 23.63 -14.74
N ARG A 287 -12.37 24.32 -15.05
CA ARG A 287 -13.71 23.86 -14.65
C ARG A 287 -14.05 22.48 -15.22
N SER A 288 -13.57 22.15 -16.42
CA SER A 288 -13.77 20.83 -17.02
C SER A 288 -13.03 19.76 -16.21
N ASP A 289 -11.80 20.03 -15.78
CA ASP A 289 -11.04 19.13 -14.89
C ASP A 289 -11.76 18.93 -13.55
N ASP A 290 -12.33 19.99 -12.98
CA ASP A 290 -13.05 19.89 -11.70
C ASP A 290 -14.33 19.08 -11.79
N ILE A 291 -15.03 19.15 -12.93
CA ILE A 291 -16.18 18.28 -13.21
C ILE A 291 -15.72 16.82 -13.31
N MET A 292 -14.63 16.53 -14.04
CA MET A 292 -14.09 15.16 -14.13
C MET A 292 -13.67 14.61 -12.76
N LYS A 293 -13.04 15.42 -11.91
CA LYS A 293 -12.72 15.06 -10.52
C LYS A 293 -13.99 14.83 -9.68
N ALA A 294 -15.05 15.60 -9.91
CA ALA A 294 -16.33 15.39 -9.23
C ALA A 294 -16.97 14.05 -9.63
N VAL A 295 -16.93 13.69 -10.92
CA VAL A 295 -17.38 12.38 -11.41
C VAL A 295 -16.57 11.26 -10.74
N ALA A 296 -15.24 11.38 -10.68
CA ALA A 296 -14.39 10.37 -10.04
C ALA A 296 -14.62 10.20 -8.53
N ARG A 297 -15.08 11.25 -7.83
CA ARG A 297 -15.49 11.15 -6.42
C ARG A 297 -16.82 10.39 -6.26
N LEU A 298 -17.73 10.50 -7.23
CA LEU A 298 -19.01 9.79 -7.21
C LEU A 298 -18.89 8.34 -7.68
N VAL A 299 -17.96 8.08 -8.60
CA VAL A 299 -17.69 6.75 -9.18
C VAL A 299 -16.20 6.44 -9.02
N PRO A 300 -15.77 5.91 -7.86
CA PRO A 300 -14.35 5.70 -7.57
C PRO A 300 -13.61 4.79 -8.56
N SER A 301 -14.32 3.91 -9.26
CA SER A 301 -13.72 3.02 -10.27
C SER A 301 -13.15 3.76 -11.48
N VAL A 302 -13.57 4.99 -11.78
CA VAL A 302 -12.94 5.82 -12.84
C VAL A 302 -11.73 6.64 -12.34
N LEU A 303 -11.47 6.66 -11.03
CA LEU A 303 -10.43 7.49 -10.43
C LEU A 303 -9.03 7.24 -11.02
N PRO A 304 -8.58 5.99 -11.27
CA PRO A 304 -7.25 5.74 -11.85
C PRO A 304 -7.06 6.43 -13.20
N LEU A 305 -8.09 6.39 -14.07
CA LEU A 305 -8.11 7.03 -15.37
C LEU A 305 -8.04 8.56 -15.26
N ILE A 306 -8.84 9.15 -14.38
CA ILE A 306 -8.86 10.61 -14.20
C ILE A 306 -7.52 11.10 -13.64
N LYS A 307 -6.92 10.40 -12.67
CA LYS A 307 -5.59 10.75 -12.16
C LYS A 307 -4.51 10.59 -13.23
N TRP A 308 -4.55 9.53 -14.04
CA TRP A 308 -3.67 9.39 -15.21
C TRP A 308 -3.79 10.61 -16.14
N TYR A 309 -5.00 10.98 -16.54
CA TYR A 309 -5.23 12.13 -17.44
C TYR A 309 -4.70 13.45 -16.87
N LEU A 310 -5.00 13.73 -15.59
CA LEU A 310 -4.50 14.95 -14.94
C LEU A 310 -2.97 14.95 -14.85
N THR A 311 -2.36 13.79 -14.64
CA THR A 311 -0.89 13.65 -14.60
C THR A 311 -0.29 13.84 -15.98
N GLU A 312 -0.89 13.28 -17.05
CA GLU A 312 -0.46 13.53 -18.43
C GLU A 312 -0.48 15.03 -18.78
N LYS A 313 -1.44 15.81 -18.26
CA LYS A 313 -1.44 17.27 -18.42
C LYS A 313 -0.27 17.94 -17.69
N LEU A 314 0.09 17.47 -16.50
CA LEU A 314 1.24 17.99 -15.74
C LEU A 314 2.59 17.64 -16.39
N ARG A 315 2.64 16.60 -17.23
CA ARG A 315 3.83 16.22 -18.01
C ARG A 315 4.14 17.16 -19.17
N ILE A 316 3.20 18.03 -19.56
CA ILE A 316 3.43 19.00 -20.63
C ILE A 316 4.49 20.01 -20.17
N ALA A 317 5.69 19.92 -20.77
CA ALA A 317 6.79 20.82 -20.47
C ALA A 317 6.45 22.28 -20.86
N PRO A 318 6.97 23.28 -20.11
CA PRO A 318 6.86 24.68 -20.51
C PRO A 318 7.42 24.89 -21.92
N ASP A 319 6.63 25.55 -22.77
CA ASP A 319 6.96 25.78 -24.18
C ASP A 319 6.19 27.01 -24.69
N THR A 320 6.26 27.28 -26.00
CA THR A 320 5.40 28.28 -26.66
C THR A 320 3.92 27.97 -26.43
N ARG A 321 3.06 29.00 -26.47
CA ARG A 321 1.63 28.83 -26.20
C ARG A 321 0.97 27.88 -27.20
N GLU A 322 1.39 27.95 -28.45
CA GLU A 322 0.92 27.12 -29.54
C GLU A 322 1.27 25.64 -29.29
N ILE A 323 2.52 25.35 -28.91
CA ILE A 323 2.98 23.99 -28.61
C ILE A 323 2.28 23.44 -27.36
N VAL A 324 2.15 24.24 -26.30
CA VAL A 324 1.44 23.83 -25.08
C VAL A 324 -0.03 23.53 -25.39
N ALA A 325 -0.71 24.38 -26.16
CA ALA A 325 -2.10 24.15 -26.56
C ALA A 325 -2.24 22.86 -27.38
N GLN A 326 -1.37 22.65 -28.36
CA GLN A 326 -1.34 21.44 -29.17
C GLN A 326 -1.14 20.18 -28.30
N ARG A 327 -0.11 20.15 -27.45
CA ARG A 327 0.14 19.02 -26.54
C ARG A 327 -1.01 18.79 -25.57
N THR A 328 -1.70 19.84 -25.14
CA THR A 328 -2.91 19.72 -24.31
C THR A 328 -4.03 19.01 -25.08
N VAL A 329 -4.28 19.38 -26.35
CA VAL A 329 -5.24 18.68 -27.20
C VAL A 329 -4.88 17.20 -27.37
N GLU A 330 -3.60 16.88 -27.59
CA GLU A 330 -3.13 15.50 -27.72
C GLU A 330 -3.43 14.65 -26.47
N VAL A 331 -3.32 15.23 -25.26
CA VAL A 331 -3.72 14.55 -24.01
C VAL A 331 -5.23 14.28 -23.97
N HIS A 332 -6.05 15.25 -24.38
CA HIS A 332 -7.51 15.07 -24.46
C HIS A 332 -7.92 14.05 -25.54
N GLU A 333 -7.18 13.96 -26.64
CA GLU A 333 -7.39 12.94 -27.68
C GLU A 333 -6.99 11.55 -27.21
N LYS A 334 -5.87 11.42 -26.47
CA LYS A 334 -5.52 10.17 -25.78
C LYS A 334 -6.62 9.74 -24.81
N LEU A 335 -7.10 10.65 -23.97
CA LEU A 335 -8.22 10.38 -23.07
C LEU A 335 -9.45 9.90 -23.86
N GLN A 336 -9.81 10.56 -24.96
CA GLN A 336 -10.96 10.17 -25.78
C GLN A 336 -10.84 8.74 -26.32
N ARG A 337 -9.65 8.33 -26.78
CA ARG A 337 -9.42 6.97 -27.28
C ARG A 337 -9.67 5.93 -26.19
N ILE A 338 -9.23 6.20 -24.96
CA ILE A 338 -9.45 5.30 -23.82
C ILE A 338 -10.94 5.25 -23.46
N LEU A 339 -11.61 6.40 -23.37
CA LEU A 339 -13.06 6.46 -23.08
C LEU A 339 -13.87 5.68 -24.12
N SER A 340 -13.47 5.73 -25.40
CA SER A 340 -14.16 5.05 -26.49
C SER A 340 -14.13 3.52 -26.39
N VAL A 341 -13.21 2.94 -25.62
CA VAL A 341 -13.19 1.48 -25.33
C VAL A 341 -14.43 1.07 -24.53
N TYR A 342 -14.97 1.99 -23.74
CA TYR A 342 -16.05 1.77 -22.79
C TYR A 342 -17.39 2.35 -23.23
N MET A 343 -17.42 3.02 -24.39
CA MET A 343 -18.63 3.57 -24.99
C MET A 343 -19.15 2.55 -26.01
N LEU A 344 -20.37 2.05 -25.77
CA LEU A 344 -21.08 1.15 -26.68
C LEU A 344 -21.92 1.93 -27.68
#